data_AF-X1N0J0-F1
#
_entry.id   AF-X1N0J0-F1
#
_cell.length_a   1.000
_cell.length_b   1.000
_cell.length_c   1.000
_cell.angle_alpha   90.00
_cell.angle_beta   90.00
_cell.angle_gamma   90.00
#
_symmetry.space_group_name_H-M   'P 1'
#
loop_
_entity.id
_entity.type
_entity.pdbx_description
1 polymer ?
#
loop_
_entity_poly.entity_id
_entity_poly.type
_entity_poly.pdbx_seq_one_letter_code
_entity_poly.pdbx_strand_id
1 'polypeptide(L)'
;MSIEQNRWSVVGGQWVEPDETLSSGESLIRQFLIARDFYSKNLKIKDVHIAWSPDVFTGHPVTLAKIYAGCGIQNYVFSRSEPEGKKVFWWESKDGSRILAYKIPGHYNPTYGKLPDYIDTWINTTNYDKPMITIGKGD
;
A
#
# COMPACT_ATOMS: atom_id res chain seq x y z
N MET A 1 -24.65 1.40 5.95
CA MET A 1 -23.88 1.28 4.67
C MET A 1 -22.98 0.06 4.69
N SER A 2 -22.55 -0.50 3.55
CA SER A 2 -21.67 -1.69 3.49
C SER A 2 -20.33 -1.52 4.22
N ILE A 3 -19.87 -0.28 4.42
CA ILE A 3 -18.69 0.08 5.24
C ILE A 3 -18.99 -0.15 6.74
N GLU A 4 -20.10 0.37 7.27
CA GLU A 4 -20.52 0.16 8.68
C GLU A 4 -20.77 -1.33 9.01
N GLN A 5 -21.03 -2.15 7.98
CA GLN A 5 -21.20 -3.61 8.10
C GLN A 5 -19.89 -4.39 7.94
N ASN A 6 -18.73 -3.71 7.92
CA ASN A 6 -17.39 -4.30 7.76
C ASN A 6 -17.22 -5.19 6.51
N ARG A 7 -18.03 -4.95 5.46
CA ARG A 7 -17.86 -5.63 4.17
C ARG A 7 -16.93 -4.88 3.23
N TRP A 8 -16.72 -3.59 3.47
CA TRP A 8 -15.89 -2.71 2.67
C TRP A 8 -14.90 -1.99 3.59
N SER A 9 -13.62 -2.08 3.28
CA SER A 9 -12.56 -1.36 3.97
C SER A 9 -11.97 -0.31 3.04
N VAL A 10 -11.72 0.89 3.55
CA VAL A 10 -11.04 1.95 2.81
C VAL A 10 -9.55 1.85 3.06
N VAL A 11 -8.77 1.81 1.99
CA VAL A 11 -7.29 1.75 1.98
C VAL A 11 -6.75 2.85 1.06
N GLY A 12 -5.43 3.03 1.03
CA GLY A 12 -4.75 4.08 0.29
C GLY A 12 -4.49 5.29 1.18
N GLY A 13 -5.54 5.87 1.75
CA GLY A 13 -5.41 7.09 2.56
C GLY A 13 -5.13 8.35 1.75
N GLN A 14 -4.85 8.22 0.45
CA GLN A 14 -4.56 9.28 -0.51
C GLN A 14 -5.79 9.58 -1.36
N TRP A 15 -5.85 10.78 -1.95
CA TRP A 15 -7.00 11.21 -2.76
C TRP A 15 -7.05 10.50 -4.12
N VAL A 16 -5.89 10.27 -4.72
CA VAL A 16 -5.67 9.37 -5.86
C VAL A 16 -4.51 8.43 -5.54
N GLU A 17 -4.13 7.57 -6.49
CA GLU A 17 -2.86 6.83 -6.48
C GLU A 17 -1.80 7.69 -7.22
N PRO A 18 -1.03 8.55 -6.53
CA PRO A 18 -0.13 9.49 -7.20
C PRO A 18 1.16 8.80 -7.64
N ASP A 19 1.83 9.41 -8.60
CA ASP A 19 3.24 9.11 -8.82
C ASP A 19 4.07 9.54 -7.60
N GLU A 20 4.81 8.60 -7.02
CA GLU A 20 5.52 8.80 -5.75
C GLU A 20 6.92 9.39 -5.92
N THR A 21 7.46 9.42 -7.14
CA THR A 21 8.83 9.89 -7.44
C THR A 21 8.83 11.29 -8.02
N LEU A 22 7.87 11.60 -8.89
CA LEU A 22 7.72 12.90 -9.55
C LEU A 22 6.99 13.93 -8.67
N SER A 23 6.14 13.46 -7.75
CA SER A 23 5.41 14.36 -6.85
C SER A 23 6.32 15.00 -5.81
N SER A 24 6.13 16.29 -5.57
CA SER A 24 6.78 16.95 -4.44
C SER A 24 6.27 16.37 -3.11
N GLY A 25 7.08 16.46 -2.04
CA GLY A 25 6.66 16.00 -0.71
C GLY A 25 5.38 16.69 -0.21
N GLU A 26 5.22 18.00 -0.45
CA GLU A 26 4.00 18.73 -0.11
C GLU A 26 2.79 18.23 -0.91
N SER A 27 2.98 17.91 -2.20
CA SER A 27 1.92 17.32 -3.03
C SER A 27 1.46 15.98 -2.46
N LEU A 28 2.39 15.12 -2.05
CA LEU A 28 2.07 13.83 -1.43
C LEU A 28 1.33 14.01 -0.10
N ILE A 29 1.76 14.94 0.75
CA ILE A 29 1.07 15.24 2.02
C ILE A 29 -0.36 15.73 1.76
N ARG A 30 -0.57 16.57 0.75
CA ARG A 30 -1.91 17.07 0.39
C ARG A 30 -2.84 15.96 -0.07
N GLN A 31 -2.35 14.91 -0.73
CA GLN A 31 -3.17 13.75 -1.08
C GLN A 31 -3.82 13.15 0.18
N PHE A 32 -3.07 12.99 1.27
CA PHE A 32 -3.59 12.47 2.53
C PHE A 32 -4.54 13.44 3.23
N LEU A 33 -4.22 14.73 3.24
CA LEU A 33 -5.06 15.75 3.90
C LEU A 33 -6.44 15.86 3.25
N ILE A 34 -6.49 15.91 1.92
CA ILE A 34 -7.74 16.03 1.16
C ILE A 34 -8.58 14.75 1.34
N ALA A 35 -7.95 13.58 1.21
CA ALA A 35 -8.63 12.30 1.40
C ALA A 35 -9.20 12.16 2.81
N ARG A 36 -8.43 12.49 3.85
CA ARG A 36 -8.88 12.42 5.25
C ARG A 36 -10.09 13.32 5.52
N ASP A 37 -10.08 14.54 4.98
CA ASP A 37 -11.22 15.46 5.12
C ASP A 37 -12.50 14.87 4.49
N PHE A 38 -12.37 14.31 3.28
CA PHE A 38 -13.47 13.63 2.60
C PHE A 38 -13.94 12.38 3.36
N TYR A 39 -13.03 11.51 3.79
CA TYR A 39 -13.38 10.29 4.53
C TYR A 39 -14.12 10.61 5.83
N SER A 40 -13.69 11.64 6.56
CA SER A 40 -14.34 12.06 7.79
C SER A 40 -15.75 12.60 7.53
N LYS A 41 -15.93 13.44 6.50
CA LYS A 41 -17.21 14.10 6.20
C LYS A 41 -18.23 13.16 5.55
N ASN A 42 -17.78 12.29 4.66
CA ASN A 42 -18.65 11.53 3.77
C ASN A 42 -18.77 10.05 4.17
N LEU A 43 -17.70 9.46 4.72
CA LEU A 43 -17.65 8.02 5.03
C LEU A 43 -17.65 7.71 6.53
N LYS A 44 -17.56 8.75 7.39
CA LYS A 44 -17.41 8.65 8.85
C LYS A 44 -16.16 7.84 9.25
N ILE A 45 -15.12 7.84 8.42
CA ILE A 45 -13.84 7.19 8.68
C ILE A 45 -12.86 8.26 9.12
N LYS A 46 -12.28 8.09 10.31
CA LYS A 46 -11.36 9.08 10.89
C LYS A 46 -9.93 8.89 10.40
N ASP A 47 -9.49 7.63 10.34
CA ASP A 47 -8.09 7.29 10.08
C ASP A 47 -8.01 6.13 9.09
N VAL A 48 -7.06 6.22 8.16
CA VAL A 48 -6.65 5.15 7.25
C VAL A 48 -5.16 4.95 7.48
N HIS A 49 -4.75 3.70 7.77
CA HIS A 49 -3.37 3.39 8.16
C HIS A 49 -2.60 2.58 7.11
N ILE A 50 -3.23 2.26 5.98
CA ILE A 50 -2.67 1.45 4.91
C ILE A 50 -2.64 2.31 3.66
N ALA A 51 -1.43 2.61 3.15
CA ALA A 51 -1.26 3.14 1.81
C ALA A 51 -1.21 2.00 0.79
N TRP A 52 -1.76 2.25 -0.39
CA TRP A 52 -2.05 1.24 -1.40
C TRP A 52 -1.73 1.79 -2.79
N SER A 53 -0.61 1.33 -3.36
CA SER A 53 -0.06 1.80 -4.62
C SER A 53 0.42 0.63 -5.50
N PRO A 54 -0.47 -0.27 -5.94
CA PRO A 54 -0.11 -1.43 -6.73
C PRO A 54 0.40 -1.09 -8.15
N ASP A 55 0.01 0.04 -8.73
CA ASP A 55 0.18 0.37 -10.15
C ASP A 55 1.19 1.51 -10.39
N VAL A 56 1.92 1.96 -9.37
CA VAL A 56 2.93 3.03 -9.53
C VAL A 56 4.19 2.52 -10.24
N PHE A 57 4.57 3.13 -11.37
CA PHE A 57 5.65 2.67 -12.25
C PHE A 57 7.03 3.26 -11.95
N THR A 58 7.10 4.52 -11.50
CA THR A 58 8.36 5.30 -11.42
C THR A 58 9.23 4.94 -10.23
N GLY A 59 8.73 4.09 -9.34
CA GLY A 59 9.43 3.60 -8.17
C GLY A 59 8.94 4.24 -6.87
N HIS A 60 9.54 3.77 -5.78
CA HIS A 60 9.10 4.04 -4.42
C HIS A 60 10.29 4.58 -3.62
N PRO A 61 10.44 5.91 -3.48
CA PRO A 61 11.61 6.48 -2.81
C PRO A 61 11.62 6.20 -1.31
N VAL A 62 12.82 6.03 -0.74
CA VAL A 62 13.03 5.75 0.69
C VAL A 62 12.47 6.84 1.60
N THR A 63 12.32 8.07 1.09
CA THR A 63 11.71 9.21 1.78
C THR A 63 10.21 9.07 2.03
N LEU A 64 9.53 8.12 1.36
CA LEU A 64 8.09 7.87 1.58
C LEU A 64 7.82 7.46 3.02
N ALA A 65 8.71 6.69 3.64
CA ALA A 65 8.53 6.24 5.02
C ALA A 65 8.33 7.42 5.99
N LYS A 66 9.11 8.50 5.84
CA LYS A 66 8.92 9.74 6.59
C LYS A 66 7.57 10.38 6.34
N ILE A 67 7.21 10.58 5.07
CA ILE A 67 5.97 11.28 4.71
C ILE A 67 4.76 10.49 5.19
N TYR A 68 4.72 9.19 4.90
CA TYR A 68 3.59 8.32 5.20
C TYR A 68 3.42 8.15 6.70
N ALA A 69 4.50 7.91 7.45
CA ALA A 69 4.47 7.88 8.91
C ALA A 69 3.97 9.22 9.48
N GLY A 70 4.44 10.35 8.95
CA GLY A 70 3.97 11.68 9.34
C GLY A 70 2.49 11.94 9.06
N CYS A 71 1.92 11.26 8.05
CA CYS A 71 0.50 11.29 7.71
C CYS A 71 -0.34 10.24 8.47
N GLY A 72 0.26 9.45 9.37
CA GLY A 72 -0.44 8.41 10.15
C GLY A 72 -0.57 7.05 9.46
N ILE A 73 0.11 6.86 8.33
CA ILE A 73 0.20 5.59 7.62
C ILE A 73 1.25 4.70 8.29
N GLN A 74 0.89 3.45 8.53
CA GLN A 74 1.73 2.47 9.21
C GLN A 74 2.18 1.36 8.26
N ASN A 75 1.34 1.02 7.28
CA ASN A 75 1.58 -0.05 6.33
C ASN A 75 1.52 0.49 4.91
N TYR A 76 2.34 -0.08 4.04
CA TYR A 76 2.40 0.29 2.64
C TYR A 76 2.37 -0.96 1.76
N VAL A 77 1.39 -1.02 0.86
CA VAL A 77 1.22 -2.13 -0.07
C VAL A 77 1.49 -1.65 -1.49
N PHE A 78 2.34 -2.38 -2.20
CA PHE A 78 2.74 -2.06 -3.57
C PHE A 78 3.01 -3.34 -4.36
N SER A 79 2.97 -3.26 -5.69
CA SER A 79 3.23 -4.43 -6.56
C SER A 79 4.49 -4.28 -7.41
N ARG A 80 4.75 -3.07 -7.91
CA ARG A 80 5.84 -2.81 -8.85
C ARG A 80 7.13 -2.47 -8.14
N SER A 81 8.26 -2.57 -8.85
CA SER A 81 9.62 -2.53 -8.28
C SER A 81 10.02 -3.79 -7.49
N GLU A 82 11.30 -4.14 -7.51
CA GLU A 82 11.87 -5.28 -6.77
C GLU A 82 12.81 -4.76 -5.68
N PRO A 83 12.39 -4.75 -4.40
CA PRO A 83 13.23 -4.33 -3.30
C PRO A 83 14.18 -5.47 -2.91
N GLU A 84 15.17 -5.77 -3.76
CA GLU A 84 16.23 -6.77 -3.49
C GLU A 84 15.71 -8.12 -2.98
N GLY A 85 14.57 -8.59 -3.51
CA GLY A 85 13.92 -9.85 -3.10
C GLY A 85 13.15 -9.80 -1.78
N LYS A 86 13.13 -8.67 -1.06
CA LYS A 86 12.33 -8.50 0.16
C LYS A 86 10.85 -8.47 -0.17
N LYS A 87 10.04 -9.18 0.61
CA LYS A 87 8.57 -9.22 0.43
C LYS A 87 7.81 -8.49 1.53
N VAL A 88 8.28 -8.63 2.77
CA VAL A 88 7.81 -7.86 3.94
C VAL A 88 9.03 -7.28 4.62
N PHE A 89 9.08 -5.97 4.78
CA PHE A 89 10.24 -5.30 5.38
C PHE A 89 9.87 -3.94 5.97
N TRP A 90 10.67 -3.47 6.92
CA TRP A 90 10.60 -2.10 7.38
C TRP A 90 11.25 -1.19 6.34
N TRP A 91 10.47 -0.29 5.77
CA TRP A 91 10.98 0.78 4.93
C TRP A 91 11.34 1.94 5.84
N GLU A 92 12.62 2.29 5.91
CA GLU A 92 13.13 3.27 6.87
C GLU A 92 13.77 4.47 6.14
N SER A 93 13.31 5.67 6.46
CA SER A 93 13.90 6.94 6.03
C SER A 93 15.13 7.29 6.85
N LYS A 94 15.99 8.18 6.33
CA LYS A 94 17.22 8.62 7.02
C LYS A 94 17.01 9.24 8.40
N ASP A 95 15.79 9.70 8.70
CA ASP A 95 15.44 10.28 10.00
C ASP A 95 14.91 9.24 11.01
N GLY A 96 14.94 7.95 10.67
CA GLY A 96 14.47 6.86 11.52
C GLY A 96 12.96 6.59 11.41
N SER A 97 12.22 7.40 10.64
CA SER A 97 10.81 7.12 10.37
C SER A 97 10.68 5.84 9.56
N ARG A 98 9.77 4.94 9.98
CA ARG A 98 9.58 3.65 9.32
C ARG A 98 8.12 3.30 9.10
N ILE A 99 7.86 2.59 8.01
CA ILE A 99 6.56 1.98 7.68
C ILE A 99 6.77 0.51 7.32
N LEU A 100 5.77 -0.33 7.59
CA LEU A 100 5.83 -1.75 7.23
C LEU A 100 5.40 -1.91 5.76
N ALA A 101 6.34 -2.28 4.91
CA ALA A 101 6.12 -2.44 3.49
C ALA A 101 5.80 -3.90 3.16
N TYR A 102 4.77 -4.10 2.34
CA TYR A 102 4.30 -5.38 1.85
C TYR A 102 4.25 -5.35 0.32
N LYS A 103 5.06 -6.21 -0.31
CA LYS A 103 5.03 -6.41 -1.75
C LYS A 103 4.04 -7.52 -2.10
N ILE A 104 3.08 -7.20 -2.96
CA ILE A 104 2.07 -8.16 -3.43
C ILE A 104 2.77 -9.35 -4.12
N PRO A 105 2.39 -10.60 -3.81
CA PRO A 105 2.88 -11.78 -4.51
C PRO A 105 2.44 -11.76 -5.97
N GLY A 106 3.40 -11.74 -6.90
CA GLY A 106 3.10 -11.70 -8.33
C GLY A 106 2.59 -10.34 -8.80
N HIS A 107 1.30 -10.24 -9.13
CA HIS A 107 0.65 -9.05 -9.67
C HIS A 107 -0.68 -8.80 -8.96
N TYR A 108 -1.14 -7.54 -8.89
CA TYR A 108 -2.42 -7.18 -8.26
C TYR A 108 -3.66 -7.72 -8.99
N ASN A 109 -3.48 -8.27 -10.20
CA ASN A 109 -4.49 -8.91 -11.05
C ASN A 109 -4.17 -10.39 -11.32
N PRO A 110 -4.15 -11.28 -10.31
CA PRO A 110 -3.81 -12.67 -10.54
C PRO A 110 -4.95 -13.39 -11.26
N THR A 111 -4.60 -14.28 -12.19
CA THR A 111 -5.56 -15.25 -12.71
C THR A 111 -5.74 -16.39 -11.71
N TYR A 112 -6.97 -16.87 -11.52
CA TYR A 112 -7.28 -17.92 -10.55
C TYR A 112 -6.40 -19.16 -10.68
N GLY A 113 -6.04 -19.55 -11.91
CA GLY A 113 -5.16 -20.70 -12.16
C GLY A 113 -3.71 -20.53 -11.68
N LYS A 114 -3.23 -19.30 -11.50
CA LYS A 114 -1.87 -19.00 -11.01
C LYS A 114 -1.80 -18.74 -9.51
N LEU A 115 -2.94 -18.72 -8.82
CA LEU A 115 -2.98 -18.50 -7.38
C LEU A 115 -2.14 -19.53 -6.59
N PRO A 116 -2.19 -20.85 -6.90
CA PRO A 116 -1.34 -21.82 -6.21
C PRO A 116 0.15 -21.47 -6.35
N ASP A 117 0.61 -21.13 -7.56
CA ASP A 117 2.02 -20.79 -7.82
C ASP A 117 2.48 -19.57 -7.00
N TYR A 118 1.63 -18.55 -6.85
CA TYR A 118 1.96 -17.37 -6.04
C TYR A 118 2.05 -17.69 -4.55
N ILE A 119 1.16 -18.56 -4.05
CA ILE A 119 1.17 -19.01 -2.65
C ILE A 119 2.42 -19.86 -2.39
N ASP A 120 2.72 -20.82 -3.27
CA ASP A 120 3.90 -21.67 -3.14
C ASP A 120 5.18 -20.85 -3.22
N THR A 121 5.26 -19.90 -4.15
CA THR A 121 6.40 -18.97 -4.24
C THR A 121 6.55 -18.17 -2.95
N TRP A 122 5.45 -17.66 -2.39
CA TRP A 122 5.49 -16.90 -1.13
C TRP A 122 6.02 -17.74 0.03
N ILE A 123 5.48 -18.94 0.23
CA ILE A 123 5.88 -19.83 1.33
C ILE A 123 7.34 -20.25 1.19
N ASN A 124 7.83 -20.48 -0.04
CA ASN A 124 9.20 -20.92 -0.27
C ASN A 124 10.24 -19.78 -0.24
N THR A 125 9.83 -18.54 -0.51
CA THR A 125 10.74 -17.38 -0.58
C THR A 125 10.67 -16.48 0.66
N THR A 126 9.70 -16.70 1.54
CA THR A 126 9.50 -15.91 2.75
C THR A 126 9.38 -16.80 3.97
N ASN A 127 9.61 -16.23 5.16
CA ASN A 127 9.41 -16.94 6.43
C ASN A 127 7.95 -16.84 6.93
N TYR A 128 6.99 -16.53 6.05
CA TYR A 128 5.58 -16.30 6.41
C TYR A 128 4.68 -17.35 5.77
N ASP A 129 3.82 -17.96 6.58
CA ASP A 129 2.88 -19.02 6.18
C ASP A 129 1.62 -18.47 5.47
N LYS A 130 1.35 -17.17 5.60
CA LYS A 130 0.11 -16.53 5.12
C LYS A 130 0.41 -15.35 4.20
N PRO A 131 0.28 -15.52 2.87
CA PRO A 131 0.27 -14.40 1.94
C PRO A 131 -1.06 -13.63 1.97
N MET A 132 -0.98 -12.32 1.73
CA MET A 132 -2.13 -11.55 1.27
C MET A 132 -2.21 -11.67 -0.26
N ILE A 133 -3.34 -12.15 -0.75
CA ILE A 133 -3.61 -12.30 -2.18
C ILE A 133 -4.69 -11.29 -2.57
N THR A 134 -4.43 -10.53 -3.63
CA THR A 134 -5.42 -9.62 -4.23
C THR A 134 -6.27 -10.40 -5.21
N ILE A 135 -7.58 -10.43 -5.01
CA ILE A 135 -8.53 -11.05 -5.96
C ILE A 135 -9.31 -9.94 -6.63
N GLY A 136 -9.32 -9.95 -7.96
CA GLY A 136 -10.01 -8.95 -8.76
C GLY A 136 -9.23 -8.59 -10.00
N LYS A 137 -9.73 -7.58 -10.71
CA LYS A 137 -9.08 -6.99 -11.87
C LYS A 137 -9.16 -5.47 -11.76
N GLY A 138 -8.00 -4.82 -11.64
CA GLY A 138 -7.76 -3.42 -11.97
C GLY A 138 -7.38 -3.27 -13.45
N ASP A 139 -7.35 -2.02 -13.91
CA ASP A 139 -7.20 -1.57 -15.31
C ASP A 139 -8.43 -1.87 -16.19
#